data_AF-A0A948BAR1-F1
#
_entry.id   AF-A0A948BAR1-F1
#
_cell.length_a   1.000
_cell.length_b   1.000
_cell.length_c   1.000
_cell.angle_alpha   90.00
_cell.angle_beta   90.00
_cell.angle_gamma   90.00
#
_symmetry.space_group_name_H-M   'P 1'
#
loop_
_entity.id
_entity.type
_entity.pdbx_description
1 polymer ?
#
loop_
_entity_poly.entity_id
_entity_poly.type
_entity_poly.pdbx_seq_one_letter_code
_entity_poly.pdbx_strand_id
1 'polypeptide(L)'
;MQKEIIKQKYRSFLKEIETDLQGKAQGYMKTLKIGKKIFPFCISPQIEVILLDPEDQTIIYRRTSDPDALIRKKGEWIVGKPLDVVCNAINWAELMKRQKQ
;
A
#
# COMPACT_ATOMS: atom_id res chain seq x y z
N MET A 1 19.29 -0.40 -6.72
CA MET A 1 19.24 1.07 -6.77
C MET A 1 17.86 1.65 -6.43
N GLN A 2 16.79 1.40 -7.21
CA GLN A 2 15.43 1.90 -6.87
C GLN A 2 14.91 1.39 -5.52
N LYS A 3 15.19 0.12 -5.17
CA LYS A 3 14.82 -0.47 -3.86
C LYS A 3 15.41 0.27 -2.65
N GLU A 4 16.58 0.91 -2.78
CA GLU A 4 17.21 1.64 -1.66
C GLU A 4 16.66 3.06 -1.49
N ILE A 5 16.40 3.78 -2.58
CA ILE A 5 15.79 5.12 -2.56
C ILE A 5 14.34 5.03 -2.05
N ILE A 6 13.62 3.98 -2.47
CA ILE A 6 12.26 3.67 -2.00
C ILE A 6 12.25 3.39 -0.49
N LYS A 7 13.23 2.63 0.01
CA LYS A 7 13.37 2.37 1.45
C LYS A 7 13.54 3.67 2.24
N GLN A 8 14.31 4.65 1.78
CA GLN A 8 14.54 5.85 2.59
C GLN A 8 13.35 6.83 2.61
N LYS A 9 12.70 7.07 1.45
CA LYS A 9 11.59 8.03 1.34
C LYS A 9 10.25 7.51 1.88
N TYR A 10 10.04 6.19 1.89
CA TYR A 10 8.77 5.58 2.28
C TYR A 10 8.87 4.68 3.52
N ARG A 11 10.02 4.70 4.20
CA ARG A 11 10.25 4.07 5.51
C ARG A 11 9.18 4.40 6.54
N SER A 12 8.70 5.66 6.55
CA SER A 12 7.65 6.07 7.48
C SER A 12 6.33 5.35 7.22
N PHE A 13 5.99 5.10 5.94
CA PHE A 13 4.78 4.38 5.56
C PHE A 13 4.91 2.89 5.85
N LEU A 14 6.07 2.28 5.57
CA LEU A 14 6.34 0.90 5.98
C LEU A 14 6.21 0.73 7.50
N LYS A 15 6.87 1.60 8.27
CA LYS A 15 6.83 1.57 9.73
C LYS A 15 5.43 1.76 10.27
N GLU A 16 4.61 2.59 9.63
CA GLU A 16 3.19 2.76 9.99
C GLU A 16 2.42 1.44 9.86
N ILE A 17 2.62 0.72 8.75
CA ILE A 17 1.97 -0.59 8.53
C ILE A 17 2.47 -1.60 9.56
N GLU A 18 3.79 -1.74 9.73
CA GLU A 18 4.38 -2.69 10.66
C GLU A 18 3.94 -2.43 12.11
N THR A 19 3.99 -1.17 12.55
CA THR A 19 3.57 -0.77 13.92
C THR A 19 2.09 -1.06 14.15
N ASP A 20 1.25 -0.89 13.13
CA ASP A 20 -0.19 -1.11 13.25
C ASP A 20 -0.56 -2.60 13.29
N LEU A 21 0.18 -3.45 12.54
CA LEU A 21 0.01 -4.90 12.51
C LEU A 21 0.63 -5.59 13.74
N GLN A 22 1.61 -4.98 14.38
CA GLN A 22 2.31 -5.56 15.53
C GLN A 22 1.33 -5.87 16.67
N GLY A 23 1.36 -7.12 17.17
CA GLY A 23 0.51 -7.58 18.26
C GLY A 23 -0.96 -7.79 17.88
N LYS A 24 -1.30 -7.72 16.58
CA LYS A 24 -2.65 -8.03 16.10
C LYS A 24 -2.82 -9.53 15.84
N ALA A 25 -4.05 -9.99 16.04
CA ALA A 25 -4.42 -11.36 15.71
C ALA A 25 -4.56 -11.56 14.19
N GLN A 26 -4.41 -12.81 13.75
CA GLN A 26 -4.76 -13.21 12.38
C GLN A 26 -6.20 -12.79 12.04
N GLY A 27 -6.41 -12.34 10.80
CA GLY A 27 -7.67 -11.80 10.32
C GLY A 27 -7.88 -10.31 10.64
N TYR A 28 -6.98 -9.67 11.41
CA TYR A 28 -7.03 -8.22 11.60
C TYR A 28 -7.01 -7.51 10.23
N MET A 29 -7.99 -6.64 10.02
CA MET A 29 -8.19 -5.94 8.75
C MET A 29 -8.17 -4.44 8.97
N LYS A 30 -7.54 -3.71 8.05
CA LYS A 30 -7.56 -2.25 8.03
C LYS A 30 -7.53 -1.70 6.60
N THR A 31 -8.14 -0.55 6.42
CA THR A 31 -7.96 0.27 5.22
C THR A 31 -6.94 1.37 5.48
N LEU A 32 -5.89 1.41 4.69
CA LEU A 32 -4.83 2.41 4.71
C LEU A 32 -5.06 3.44 3.60
N LYS A 33 -4.98 4.73 3.93
CA LYS A 33 -4.95 5.81 2.94
C LYS A 33 -3.51 6.07 2.54
N ILE A 34 -3.20 5.96 1.26
CA ILE A 34 -1.88 6.29 0.75
C ILE A 34 -1.78 7.81 0.62
N GLY A 35 -0.98 8.41 1.50
CA GLY A 35 -0.88 9.87 1.63
C GLY A 35 -0.25 10.56 0.42
N LYS A 36 -0.33 11.90 0.42
CA LYS A 36 0.18 12.78 -0.63
C LYS A 36 1.68 12.63 -0.94
N LYS A 37 2.45 11.98 -0.05
CA LYS A 37 3.89 11.69 -0.29
C LYS A 37 4.09 10.72 -1.46
N ILE A 38 3.18 9.77 -1.67
CA ILE A 38 3.23 8.82 -2.79
C ILE A 38 2.36 9.33 -3.95
N PHE A 39 1.20 9.91 -3.63
CA PHE A 39 0.22 10.41 -4.59
C PHE A 39 -0.02 11.93 -4.42
N PRO A 40 0.91 12.80 -4.86
CA PRO A 40 0.82 14.24 -4.60
C PRO A 40 -0.25 14.97 -5.41
N PHE A 41 -0.65 14.45 -6.57
CA PHE A 41 -1.49 15.15 -7.56
C PHE A 41 -2.86 14.51 -7.78
N CYS A 42 -3.33 13.69 -6.85
CA CYS A 42 -4.63 13.02 -6.95
C CYS A 42 -5.25 12.76 -5.58
N ILE A 43 -6.50 12.30 -5.59
CA ILE A 43 -7.17 11.83 -4.38
C ILE A 43 -6.36 10.65 -3.82
N SER A 44 -6.02 10.71 -2.53
CA SER A 44 -5.27 9.65 -1.84
C SER A 44 -5.93 8.29 -2.06
N PRO A 45 -5.29 7.36 -2.78
CA PRO A 45 -5.84 6.04 -2.96
C PRO A 45 -5.82 5.26 -1.65
N GLN A 46 -6.56 4.15 -1.63
CA GLN A 46 -6.74 3.32 -0.47
C GLN A 46 -6.33 1.89 -0.76
N ILE A 47 -5.74 1.24 0.24
CA ILE A 47 -5.40 -0.17 0.23
C ILE A 47 -6.05 -0.82 1.45
N GLU A 48 -6.75 -1.93 1.24
CA GLU A 48 -7.20 -2.80 2.31
C GLU A 48 -6.12 -3.85 2.55
N VAL A 49 -5.77 -4.06 3.81
CA VAL A 49 -4.75 -5.02 4.27
C VAL A 49 -5.39 -5.92 5.32
N ILE A 50 -5.16 -7.22 5.22
CA ILE A 50 -5.57 -8.23 6.19
C ILE A 50 -4.32 -9.00 6.63
N LEU A 51 -4.14 -9.16 7.93
CA LEU A 51 -3.08 -9.98 8.52
C LEU A 51 -3.41 -11.45 8.37
N LEU A 52 -2.61 -12.19 7.60
CA LEU A 52 -2.75 -13.65 7.43
C LEU A 52 -1.95 -14.43 8.46
N ASP A 53 -0.75 -13.96 8.77
CA ASP A 53 0.15 -14.60 9.73
C ASP A 53 0.87 -13.52 10.56
N PRO A 54 0.59 -13.42 11.87
CA PRO A 54 1.26 -12.47 12.76
C PRO A 54 2.76 -12.76 12.98
N GLU A 55 3.19 -14.02 12.96
CA GLU A 55 4.58 -14.40 13.26
C GLU A 55 5.51 -14.00 12.12
N ASP A 56 5.09 -14.31 10.89
CA ASP A 56 5.84 -13.99 9.68
C ASP A 56 5.43 -12.63 9.08
N GLN A 57 4.48 -11.92 9.71
CA GLN A 57 3.85 -10.70 9.18
C GLN A 57 3.36 -10.85 7.74
N THR A 58 2.86 -12.02 7.39
CA THR A 58 2.27 -12.26 6.06
C THR A 58 0.91 -11.59 6.00
N ILE A 59 0.68 -10.85 4.94
CA ILE A 59 -0.55 -10.09 4.72
C ILE A 59 -1.15 -10.41 3.35
N ILE A 60 -2.45 -10.18 3.22
CA ILE A 60 -3.12 -10.06 1.93
C ILE A 60 -3.66 -8.65 1.79
N TYR A 61 -3.52 -8.06 0.62
CA TYR A 61 -3.91 -6.67 0.40
C TYR A 61 -4.46 -6.44 -1.00
N ARG A 62 -5.30 -5.42 -1.15
CA ARG A 62 -5.83 -4.98 -2.43
C ARG A 62 -6.06 -3.47 -2.45
N ARG A 63 -6.08 -2.89 -3.64
CA ARG A 63 -6.51 -1.50 -3.85
C ARG A 63 -8.02 -1.41 -3.68
N THR A 64 -8.52 -0.38 -3.01
CA THR A 64 -9.96 -0.15 -2.82
C THR A 64 -10.47 1.13 -3.46
N SER A 65 -9.57 1.97 -3.97
CA SER A 65 -9.92 3.15 -4.75
C SER A 65 -8.81 3.50 -5.73
N ASP A 66 -9.15 3.75 -6.99
CA ASP A 66 -8.20 4.29 -7.96
C ASP A 66 -8.15 5.84 -7.90
N PRO A 67 -6.96 6.46 -8.02
CA PRO A 67 -6.83 7.91 -7.92
C PRO A 67 -7.46 8.68 -9.08
N ASP A 68 -7.67 8.01 -10.21
CA ASP A 68 -8.25 8.58 -11.44
C ASP A 68 -9.67 8.05 -11.73
N ALA A 69 -10.18 7.07 -10.97
CA ALA A 69 -11.46 6.45 -11.31
C ALA A 69 -12.64 7.14 -10.61
N LEU A 70 -13.58 7.64 -11.42
CA LEU A 70 -14.95 7.97 -10.99
C LEU A 70 -15.71 6.75 -10.44
N ILE A 71 -15.22 5.52 -10.70
CA ILE A 71 -15.78 4.26 -10.23
C ILE A 71 -14.78 3.59 -9.30
N ARG A 72 -15.20 3.31 -8.05
CA ARG A 72 -14.40 2.54 -7.08
C ARG A 72 -14.30 1.08 -7.51
N LYS A 73 -13.36 0.73 -8.39
CA LYS A 73 -13.00 -0.66 -8.63
C LYS A 73 -12.02 -1.13 -7.56
N LYS A 74 -12.33 -2.26 -6.94
CA LYS A 74 -11.40 -2.97 -6.07
C LYS A 74 -10.43 -3.74 -6.95
N GLY A 75 -9.15 -3.65 -6.63
CA GLY A 75 -8.11 -4.46 -7.26
C GLY A 75 -8.16 -5.91 -6.80
N GLU A 76 -7.35 -6.74 -7.44
CA GLU A 76 -7.12 -8.12 -7.03
C GLU A 76 -6.43 -8.19 -5.68
N TRP A 77 -6.65 -9.31 -4.98
CA TRP A 77 -5.96 -9.62 -3.74
C TRP A 77 -4.54 -10.11 -4.03
N ILE A 78 -3.57 -9.55 -3.33
CA ILE A 78 -2.15 -9.88 -3.44
C ILE A 78 -1.67 -10.32 -2.06
N VAL A 79 -1.02 -11.49 -1.99
CA VAL A 79 -0.36 -11.98 -0.77
C VAL A 79 1.09 -11.51 -0.76
N GLY A 80 1.58 -11.04 0.37
CA GLY A 80 2.97 -10.62 0.52
C GLY A 80 3.30 -10.13 1.92
N LYS A 81 4.32 -9.29 2.03
CA LYS A 81 4.79 -8.62 3.25
C LYS A 81 4.38 -7.14 3.25
N PRO A 82 4.43 -6.44 4.39
CA PRO A 82 4.22 -4.99 4.47
C PRO A 82 5.07 -4.19 3.47
N LEU A 83 6.30 -4.61 3.20
CA LEU A 83 7.16 -3.98 2.20
C LEU A 83 6.59 -4.04 0.78
N ASP A 84 5.91 -5.13 0.43
CA ASP A 84 5.33 -5.31 -0.91
C ASP A 84 4.18 -4.33 -1.15
N VAL A 85 3.41 -3.98 -0.11
CA VAL A 85 2.39 -2.93 -0.16
C VAL A 85 3.00 -1.60 -0.56
N VAL A 86 4.12 -1.23 0.07
CA VAL A 86 4.82 0.04 -0.20
C VAL A 86 5.38 0.05 -1.63
N CYS A 87 6.04 -1.03 -2.04
CA CYS A 87 6.56 -1.17 -3.40
C CYS A 87 5.44 -1.06 -4.45
N ASN A 88 4.31 -1.73 -4.22
CA ASN A 88 3.17 -1.67 -5.13
C ASN A 88 2.49 -0.31 -5.17
N ALA A 89 2.39 0.38 -4.04
CA ALA A 89 1.89 1.76 -3.98
C ALA A 89 2.74 2.71 -4.83
N ILE A 90 4.06 2.56 -4.79
CA ILE A 90 4.99 3.39 -5.56
C ILE A 90 4.94 3.06 -7.04
N ASN A 91 4.99 1.78 -7.40
CA ASN A 91 4.87 1.35 -8.79
C ASN A 91 3.57 1.87 -9.41
N TRP A 92 2.48 1.84 -8.64
CA TRP A 92 1.21 2.41 -9.04
C TRP A 92 1.28 3.92 -9.28
N ALA A 93 1.88 4.69 -8.36
CA ALA A 93 2.05 6.13 -8.54
C ALA A 93 2.88 6.47 -9.79
N GLU A 94 3.92 5.69 -10.08
CA GLU A 94 4.74 5.86 -11.28
C GLU A 94 3.98 5.52 -12.57
N LEU A 95 3.17 4.46 -12.57
CA LEU A 95 2.29 4.13 -13.70
C LEU A 95 1.31 5.26 -14.00
N MET A 96 0.71 5.85 -12.95
CA MET A 96 -0.24 6.95 -13.08
C MET A 96 0.42 8.22 -13.65
N LYS A 97 1.67 8.51 -13.28
CA LYS A 97 2.42 9.64 -13.88
C LYS A 97 2.63 9.46 -15.38
N ARG A 98 2.93 8.23 -15.82
CA ARG A 98 3.16 7.92 -17.24
C ARG A 98 1.90 8.01 -18.09
N GLN A 99 0.73 7.72 -17.51
CA GLN A 99 -0.56 7.81 -18.22
C GLN A 99 -1.04 9.25 -18.44
N LYS A 100 -0.45 10.23 -17.74
CA LYS A 100 -0.79 11.66 -17.86
C LYS A 100 0.15 12.45 -18.77
N GLN A 101 1.16 11.80 -19.36
CA GLN A 101 2.07 12.36 -20.36
C GLN A 101 1.68 11.88 -21.75
#